data_AF-A0A1M5TTY6-F1
#
_entry.id   AF-A0A1M5TTY6-F1
#
_cell.length_a   1.000
_cell.length_b   1.000
_cell.length_c   1.000
_cell.angle_alpha   90.00
_cell.angle_beta   90.00
_cell.angle_gamma   90.00
#
_symmetry.space_group_name_H-M   'P 1'
#
loop_
_entity.id
_entity.type
_entity.pdbx_description
1 polymer ?
#
loop_
_entity_poly.entity_id
_entity_poly.type
_entity_poly.pdbx_seq_one_letter_code
_entity_poly.pdbx_strand_id
1 'polypeptide(L)'
;MENMLQNINLIHRYLSLSIANEFDLNIDLEDEYTFTQNIVSKKTIIAATFTNKILVFPELKLFLSALISEINNGKCTVDFIRERIRYFEGIKQQSFRRIV
;
A
#
# COMPACT_ATOMS: atom_id res chain seq x y z
N MET A 1 -1.23 18.95 8.21
CA MET A 1 -1.23 17.48 8.38
C MET A 1 -2.21 16.93 7.37
N GLU A 2 -1.72 16.26 6.33
CA GLU A 2 -2.61 15.61 5.36
C GLU A 2 -3.48 14.58 6.07
N ASN A 3 -4.78 14.64 5.82
CA ASN A 3 -5.74 13.79 6.48
C ASN A 3 -5.66 12.39 5.87
N MET A 4 -5.07 11.44 6.58
CA MET A 4 -4.91 10.05 6.14
C MET A 4 -6.26 9.42 5.75
N LEU A 5 -7.34 9.85 6.41
CA LEU A 5 -8.71 9.42 6.13
C LEU A 5 -9.20 9.83 4.74
N GLN A 6 -8.79 11.01 4.25
CA GLN A 6 -9.12 11.49 2.91
C GLN A 6 -8.33 10.77 1.82
N ASN A 7 -7.26 10.06 2.20
CA ASN A 7 -6.35 9.37 1.29
C ASN A 7 -6.46 7.85 1.37
N ILE A 8 -7.50 7.31 2.01
CA ILE A 8 -7.72 5.85 2.17
C ILE A 8 -7.67 5.14 0.82
N ASN A 9 -8.44 5.64 -0.17
CA ASN A 9 -8.48 5.03 -1.51
C ASN A 9 -7.12 5.08 -2.21
N LEU A 10 -6.36 6.15 -1.98
CA LEU A 10 -5.06 6.37 -2.58
C LEU A 10 -4.00 5.44 -1.96
N ILE A 11 -4.02 5.27 -0.64
CA ILE A 11 -3.19 4.32 0.07
C ILE A 11 -3.53 2.88 -0.35
N HIS A 12 -4.82 2.53 -0.40
CA HIS A 12 -5.26 1.20 -0.81
C HIS A 12 -4.78 0.86 -2.23
N ARG A 13 -4.95 1.79 -3.17
CA ARG A 13 -4.44 1.64 -4.55
C ARG A 13 -2.92 1.49 -4.58
N TYR A 14 -2.21 2.28 -3.79
CA TYR A 14 -0.75 2.21 -3.71
C TYR A 14 -0.25 0.86 -3.18
N LEU A 15 -0.83 0.36 -2.09
CA LEU A 15 -0.46 -0.95 -1.54
C LEU A 15 -0.73 -2.07 -2.55
N SER A 16 -1.91 -2.05 -3.18
CA SER A 16 -2.31 -3.02 -4.20
C SER A 16 -1.37 -3.02 -5.40
N LEU A 17 -1.03 -1.84 -5.94
CA LEU A 17 -0.10 -1.72 -7.06
C LEU A 17 1.33 -2.12 -6.68
N SER A 18 1.76 -1.82 -5.45
CA SER A 18 3.10 -2.20 -4.99
C SER A 18 3.26 -3.72 -4.89
N ILE A 19 2.23 -4.42 -4.40
CA ILE A 19 2.21 -5.89 -4.37
C ILE A 19 2.21 -6.46 -5.78
N ALA A 20 1.33 -5.96 -6.65
CA ALA A 20 1.26 -6.41 -8.03
C ALA A 20 2.57 -6.19 -8.79
N ASN A 21 3.30 -5.12 -8.49
CA ASN A 21 4.60 -4.86 -9.10
C ASN A 21 5.71 -5.78 -8.57
N GLU A 22 5.76 -6.03 -7.26
CA GLU A 22 6.86 -6.78 -6.63
C GLU A 22 6.69 -8.30 -6.75
N PHE A 23 5.45 -8.79 -6.66
CA PHE A 23 5.15 -10.22 -6.60
C PHE A 23 4.41 -10.75 -7.84
N ASP A 24 4.01 -9.88 -8.78
CA ASP A 24 3.10 -10.24 -9.89
C ASP A 24 1.78 -10.86 -9.41
N LEU A 25 1.30 -10.40 -8.23
CA LEU A 25 0.07 -10.90 -7.60
C LEU A 25 -0.97 -9.79 -7.49
N ASN A 26 -2.21 -10.10 -7.86
CA ASN A 26 -3.35 -9.24 -7.56
C ASN A 26 -4.10 -9.80 -6.35
N ILE A 27 -3.79 -9.27 -5.17
CA ILE A 27 -4.38 -9.72 -3.91
C ILE A 27 -5.35 -8.65 -3.41
N ASP A 28 -6.53 -9.13 -3.02
CA ASP A 28 -7.50 -8.30 -2.32
C ASP A 28 -7.05 -8.03 -0.88
N LEU A 29 -6.88 -6.75 -0.58
CA LEU A 29 -6.45 -6.23 0.71
C LEU A 29 -7.61 -5.88 1.65
N GLU A 30 -8.85 -6.20 1.28
CA GLU A 30 -9.99 -6.09 2.19
C GLU A 30 -9.73 -6.89 3.48
N ASP A 31 -9.99 -6.25 4.62
CA ASP A 31 -9.73 -6.75 5.98
C ASP A 31 -8.27 -7.11 6.33
N GLU A 32 -7.30 -6.88 5.44
CA GLU A 32 -5.88 -7.15 5.70
C GLU A 32 -5.21 -6.04 6.52
N TYR A 33 -5.84 -4.88 6.59
CA TYR A 33 -5.46 -3.77 7.46
C TYR A 33 -6.65 -2.88 7.79
N THR A 34 -6.51 -2.06 8.83
CA THR A 34 -7.53 -1.08 9.23
C THR A 34 -6.91 0.28 9.54
N PHE A 35 -7.68 1.35 9.32
CA PHE A 35 -7.31 2.68 9.78
C PHE A 35 -7.82 2.87 11.21
N THR A 36 -6.91 3.16 12.13
CA THR A 36 -7.23 3.36 13.55
C THR A 36 -6.47 4.55 14.10
N GLN A 37 -6.82 5.00 15.29
CA GLN A 37 -6.12 6.09 15.97
C GLN A 37 -5.09 5.52 16.95
N ASN A 38 -3.85 5.98 16.83
CA ASN A 38 -2.84 5.68 17.84
C ASN A 38 -3.26 6.32 19.18
N ILE A 39 -3.33 5.50 20.24
CA ILE A 39 -3.86 5.93 21.54
C ILE A 39 -3.00 7.03 22.17
N VAL A 40 -1.69 6.99 21.96
CA VAL A 40 -0.70 7.91 22.54
C VAL A 40 -0.61 9.20 21.73
N SER A 41 -0.31 9.10 20.44
CA SER A 41 -0.08 10.27 19.58
C SER A 41 -1.35 10.90 19.02
N LYS A 42 -2.51 10.24 19.16
CA LYS A 42 -3.80 10.62 18.57
C LYS A 42 -3.79 10.75 17.04
N LYS A 43 -2.74 10.30 16.37
CA LYS A 43 -2.65 10.28 14.90
C LYS A 43 -3.38 9.07 14.33
N THR A 44 -4.04 9.24 13.19
CA THR A 44 -4.52 8.10 12.38
C THR A 44 -3.31 7.31 11.87
N ILE A 45 -3.37 6.00 12.02
CA ILE A 45 -2.37 5.03 11.57
C ILE A 45 -3.08 3.88 10.85
N ILE A 46 -2.30 3.11 10.10
CA ILE A 46 -2.71 1.83 9.54
C ILE A 46 -2.25 0.72 10.48
N ALA A 47 -3.16 -0.11 10.95
CA ALA A 47 -2.87 -1.32 11.72
C ALA A 47 -3.06 -2.54 10.83
N ALA A 48 -2.05 -3.41 10.74
CA ALA A 48 -2.16 -4.66 10.00
C ALA A 48 -3.08 -5.64 10.74
N THR A 49 -4.00 -6.27 10.02
CA THR A 49 -4.96 -7.28 10.52
C THR A 49 -4.84 -8.58 9.74
N PHE A 50 -3.66 -8.83 9.18
CA PHE A 50 -3.37 -9.89 8.21
C PHE A 50 -4.07 -11.22 8.51
N THR A 51 -4.89 -11.65 7.55
CA THR A 51 -5.55 -12.95 7.57
C THR A 51 -4.60 -14.04 7.07
N ASN A 52 -5.07 -15.30 7.08
CA ASN A 52 -4.32 -16.41 6.51
C ASN A 52 -3.93 -16.18 5.03
N LYS A 53 -4.67 -15.36 4.26
CA LYS A 53 -4.29 -14.99 2.88
C LYS A 53 -2.88 -14.40 2.83
N ILE A 54 -2.52 -13.52 3.76
CA ILE A 54 -1.21 -12.87 3.81
C ILE A 54 -0.22 -13.68 4.67
N LEU A 55 -0.69 -14.29 5.76
CA LEU A 55 0.20 -14.98 6.70
C LEU A 55 0.88 -16.22 6.12
N VAL A 56 0.28 -16.89 5.13
CA VAL A 56 0.88 -18.06 4.46
C VAL A 56 2.01 -17.69 3.48
N PHE A 57 2.17 -16.40 3.16
CA PHE A 57 3.24 -15.88 2.31
C PHE A 57 4.14 -14.93 3.11
N PRO A 58 5.20 -15.46 3.77
CA PRO A 58 6.04 -14.68 4.68
C PRO A 58 6.68 -13.44 4.04
N GLU A 59 7.11 -13.54 2.78
CA GLU A 59 7.71 -12.43 2.03
C GLU A 59 6.70 -11.29 1.81
N LEU A 60 5.48 -11.65 1.40
CA LEU A 60 4.39 -10.69 1.21
C LEU A 60 4.02 -10.00 2.52
N LYS A 61 3.90 -10.75 3.61
CA LYS A 61 3.65 -10.21 4.96
C LYS A 61 4.72 -9.20 5.35
N LEU A 62 6.00 -9.55 5.16
CA LEU A 62 7.12 -8.68 5.51
C LEU A 62 7.08 -7.39 4.68
N PHE A 63 6.87 -7.52 3.38
CA PHE A 63 6.78 -6.39 2.46
C PHE A 63 5.64 -5.43 2.82
N LEU A 64 4.42 -5.95 3.01
CA LEU A 64 3.26 -5.17 3.42
C LEU A 64 3.48 -4.47 4.77
N SER A 65 4.08 -5.18 5.74
CA SER A 65 4.42 -4.60 7.05
C SER A 65 5.38 -3.43 6.92
N ALA A 66 6.38 -3.54 6.04
CA ALA A 66 7.34 -2.48 5.79
C ALA A 66 6.67 -1.24 5.20
N LEU A 67 5.84 -1.41 4.18
CA LEU A 67 5.08 -0.31 3.56
C LEU A 67 4.17 0.39 4.57
N ILE A 68 3.41 -0.38 5.37
CA ILE A 68 2.56 0.16 6.43
C ILE A 68 3.38 0.95 7.44
N SER A 69 4.55 0.43 7.83
CA SER A 69 5.46 1.10 8.76
C SER A 69 6.00 2.42 8.19
N GLU A 70 6.39 2.46 6.92
CA GLU A 70 6.86 3.69 6.26
C GLU A 70 5.76 4.76 6.21
N ILE A 71 4.53 4.34 5.90
CA ILE A 71 3.35 5.22 5.90
C ILE A 71 3.09 5.75 7.31
N ASN A 72 3.07 4.89 8.32
CA ASN A 72 2.81 5.28 9.71
C ASN A 72 3.89 6.21 10.29
N ASN A 73 5.14 6.07 9.85
CA ASN A 73 6.25 6.94 10.24
C ASN A 73 6.28 8.26 9.45
N GLY A 74 5.35 8.49 8.53
CA GLY A 74 5.28 9.71 7.72
C GLY A 74 6.38 9.83 6.66
N LYS A 75 7.08 8.73 6.35
CA LYS A 75 8.06 8.69 5.25
C LYS A 75 7.38 8.65 3.88
N CYS A 76 6.13 8.16 3.85
CA CYS A 76 5.29 8.11 2.67
C CYS A 76 4.32 9.30 2.65
N THR A 77 4.71 10.42 2.03
CA THR A 77 3.79 11.56 1.82
C THR A 77 2.78 11.25 0.71
N VAL A 78 1.66 11.97 0.66
CA VAL A 78 0.66 11.73 -0.39
C VAL A 78 1.25 11.99 -1.78
N ASP A 79 2.11 12.99 -1.93
CA ASP A 79 2.77 13.28 -3.21
C ASP A 79 3.70 12.15 -3.65
N PHE A 80 4.47 11.58 -2.71
CA PHE A 80 5.28 10.38 -2.98
C PHE A 80 4.40 9.21 -3.43
N ILE A 81 3.28 8.98 -2.74
CA ILE A 81 2.35 7.90 -3.11
C ILE A 81 1.76 8.14 -4.51
N ARG A 82 1.36 9.37 -4.83
CA ARG A 82 0.86 9.74 -6.18
C ARG A 82 1.90 9.54 -7.26
N GLU A 83 3.15 9.89 -6.99
CA GLU A 83 4.25 9.67 -7.93
C GLU A 83 4.49 8.18 -8.17
N ARG A 84 4.52 7.37 -7.10
CA ARG A 84 4.65 5.92 -7.18
C ARG A 84 3.52 5.26 -7.97
N ILE A 85 2.26 5.65 -7.73
CA ILE A 85 1.11 5.15 -8.50
C ILE A 85 1.29 5.46 -9.99
N ARG A 86 1.67 6.70 -10.34
CA ARG A 86 1.91 7.10 -11.74
C ARG A 86 3.04 6.29 -12.38
N TYR A 87 4.11 6.01 -11.63
CA TYR A 87 5.21 5.17 -12.10
C TYR A 87 4.74 3.74 -12.42
N PHE A 88 4.00 3.10 -11.51
CA PHE A 88 3.48 1.74 -11.74
C PHE A 88 2.52 1.67 -12.94
N GLU A 89 1.67 2.69 -13.12
CA GLU A 89 0.76 2.78 -14.27
C GLU A 89 1.50 3.06 -15.58
N GLY A 90 2.56 3.86 -15.54
CA GLY A 90 3.45 4.10 -16.67
C GLY A 90 4.18 2.84 -17.12
N ILE A 91 4.63 1.99 -16.18
CA ILE A 91 5.22 0.67 -16.51
C ILE A 91 4.20 -0.20 -17.23
N LYS A 92 2.97 -0.30 -16.71
CA LYS A 92 1.92 -1.09 -17.38
C LYS A 92 1.68 -0.58 -18.81
N GLN A 93 1.58 0.73 -19.03
CA GLN A 93 1.39 1.30 -20.36
C GLN A 93 2.56 1.00 -21.33
N GLN A 94 3.80 0.96 -20.85
CA GLN A 94 4.94 0.57 -21.68
C GLN A 94 4.98 -0.93 -21.99
N SER A 95 4.56 -1.79 -21.06
CA SER A 95 4.45 -3.24 -21.31
C SER A 95 3.42 -3.54 -22.40
N PHE A 96 2.29 -2.85 -22.43
CA PHE A 96 1.27 -2.99 -23.48
C PHE A 96 1.72 -2.47 -24.86
N ARG A 97 2.68 -1.53 -24.93
CA ARG A 97 3.17 -0.97 -26.20
C ARG A 97 4.26 -1.80 -26.88
N ARG A 98 4.79 -2.85 -26.22
CA ARG A 98 5.88 -3.68 -26.76
C ARG A 98 5.42 -4.88 -27.60
N ILE A 99 4.15 -4.94 -27.99
CA ILE A 99 3.67 -5.91 -28.98
C ILE A 99 3.61 -5.21 -30.34
N VAL A 100 4.73 -5.21 -31.07
CA VAL A 100 4.80 -4.95 -32.52
C VAL A 100 5.85 -5.87 -33.12
#